data_AF-A0A0F9IPH2-F1
#
_entry.id   AF-A0A0F9IPH2-F1
#
_cell.length_a   1.000
_cell.length_b   1.000
_cell.length_c   1.000
_cell.angle_alpha   90.00
_cell.angle_beta   90.00
_cell.angle_gamma   90.00
#
_symmetry.space_group_name_H-M   'P 1'
#
loop_
_entity.id
_entity.type
_entity.pdbx_description
1 polymer ?
#
loop_
_entity_poly.entity_id
_entity_poly.type
_entity_poly.pdbx_seq_one_letter_code
_entity_poly.pdbx_strand_id
1 'polypeptide(L)' 'MSLRWRVNGALLCGAKCDAQENDTYIDDKLHYQLAVELRVVIPQDDEHESGLWHWINEEQ' A
#
# COMPACT_ATOMS: atom_id res chain seq x y z
N MET A 1 4.89 -1.62 -9.68
CA MET A 1 5.13 -0.90 -8.40
C MET A 1 4.46 -1.71 -7.31
N SER A 2 5.21 -2.09 -6.28
CA SER A 2 4.75 -2.99 -5.23
C SER A 2 4.31 -2.20 -3.99
N LEU A 3 3.49 -2.82 -3.14
CA LEU A 3 3.17 -2.29 -1.82
C LEU A 3 3.92 -3.08 -0.74
N ARG A 4 4.24 -2.41 0.36
CA ARG A 4 4.68 -3.01 1.62
C ARG A 4 3.52 -2.95 2.60
N TRP A 5 3.26 -4.06 3.26
CA TRP A 5 2.32 -4.12 4.36
C TRP A 5 3.09 -4.27 5.66
N ARG A 6 3.01 -3.24 6.49
CA ARG A 6 3.67 -3.19 7.79
C ARG A 6 2.89 -3.96 8.85
N VAL A 7 3.60 -4.39 9.89
CA VAL A 7 3.03 -5.03 11.07
C VAL A 7 1.98 -4.20 11.80
N ASN A 8 2.04 -2.87 11.67
CA ASN A 8 1.04 -1.97 12.24
C ASN A 8 -0.21 -1.80 11.36
N GLY A 9 -0.30 -2.51 10.24
CA GLY A 9 -1.42 -2.45 9.30
C GLY A 9 -1.21 -1.50 8.12
N ALA A 10 -0.22 -0.61 8.16
CA ALA A 10 -0.04 0.41 7.13
C ALA A 10 0.38 -0.20 5.78
N LEU A 11 -0.26 0.26 4.70
CA LEU A 11 0.12 -0.03 3.33
C LEU A 11 0.95 1.14 2.77
N LEU A 12 2.13 0.82 2.24
CA LEU A 12 3.10 1.80 1.77
C LEU A 12 3.63 1.46 0.39
N CYS A 13 3.95 2.47 -0.41
CA CYS A 13 4.65 2.30 -1.66
C CYS A 13 6.04 1.73 -1.42
N GLY A 14 6.31 0.57 -2.01
CA GLY A 14 7.59 -0.13 -1.84
C GLY A 14 8.78 0.68 -2.32
N ALA A 15 8.62 1.49 -3.36
CA ALA A 15 9.70 2.29 -3.90
C ALA A 15 10.03 3.55 -3.08
N LYS A 16 9.09 4.04 -2.25
CA LYS A 16 9.21 5.31 -1.53
C LYS A 16 9.58 5.15 -0.06
N CYS A 17 9.32 3.98 0.52
CA CYS A 17 9.56 3.72 1.93
C CYS A 17 10.63 2.65 2.13
N ASP A 18 11.50 2.89 3.10
CA ASP A 18 12.49 1.90 3.53
C ASP A 18 11.81 0.63 4.06
N ALA A 19 12.44 -0.51 3.77
CA ALA A 19 12.01 -1.80 4.30
C ALA A 19 12.21 -1.85 5.82
N GLN A 20 11.22 -2.39 6.52
CA GLN A 20 11.31 -2.67 7.95
C GLN A 20 11.27 -4.18 8.21
N GLU A 21 11.74 -4.58 9.39
CA GLU A 21 11.66 -5.97 9.83
C GLU A 21 10.20 -6.41 9.91
N ASN A 22 9.91 -7.61 9.38
CA ASN A 22 8.57 -8.19 9.29
C ASN A 22 7.60 -7.51 8.30
N ASP A 23 8.09 -6.66 7.39
CA ASP A 23 7.29 -6.19 6.26
C ASP A 23 6.89 -7.36 5.35
N THR A 24 5.61 -7.41 4.99
CA THR A 24 5.12 -8.29 3.93
C THR A 24 5.04 -7.52 2.61
N TYR A 25 5.58 -8.08 1.53
CA TYR A 25 5.51 -7.45 0.22
C TYR A 25 4.30 -7.94 -0.57
N ILE A 26 3.53 -6.98 -1.06
CA ILE A 26 2.49 -7.19 -2.06
C ILE A 26 3.13 -6.90 -3.41
N ASP A 27 3.30 -7.93 -4.22
CA ASP A 27 3.92 -7.81 -5.53
C ASP A 27 3.09 -6.94 -6.50
N ASP A 28 3.70 -6.58 -7.62
CA ASP A 28 3.09 -5.74 -8.64
C ASP A 28 1.77 -6.29 -9.20
N LYS A 29 1.66 -7.61 -9.32
CA LYS A 29 0.47 -8.24 -9.89
C LYS A 29 -0.69 -8.15 -8.91
N LEU A 30 -0.47 -8.53 -7.65
CA LEU A 30 -1.48 -8.43 -6.61
C LEU A 30 -1.86 -6.97 -6.34
N HIS A 31 -0.89 -6.06 -6.31
CA HIS A 31 -1.16 -4.63 -6.21
C HIS A 31 -2.05 -4.14 -7.35
N TYR A 32 -1.75 -4.50 -8.61
CA TYR A 32 -2.58 -4.11 -9.76
C TYR A 32 -4.03 -4.60 -9.60
N GLN A 33 -4.21 -5.85 -9.17
CA GLN A 33 -5.54 -6.41 -8.93
C GLN A 33 -6.29 -5.62 -7.84
N LEU A 34 -5.64 -5.32 -6.71
CA LEU A 34 -6.26 -4.62 -5.59
C LEU A 34 -6.58 -3.15 -5.90
N ALA A 35 -5.65 -2.43 -6.54
CA ALA A 35 -5.76 -0.99 -6.76
C ALA A 35 -6.50 -0.62 -8.05
N VAL A 36 -6.28 -1.37 -9.14
CA VAL A 36 -6.80 -1.01 -10.47
C VAL A 36 -8.06 -1.80 -10.81
N GLU A 37 -8.01 -3.13 -10.68
CA GLU A 37 -9.14 -3.99 -11.07
C GLU A 37 -10.27 -3.95 -10.05
N LEU A 38 -9.96 -4.14 -8.77
CA LEU A 38 -10.93 -4.23 -7.68
C LEU A 38 -11.19 -2.88 -7.00
N ARG A 39 -10.23 -1.95 -7.07
CA ARG A 39 -10.30 -0.62 -6.43
C ARG A 39 -10.62 -0.67 -4.94
N VAL A 40 -10.03 -1.64 -4.23
CA VAL A 40 -10.19 -1.83 -2.78
C VAL A 40 -9.03 -1.27 -1.96
N VAL A 41 -7.91 -0.96 -2.62
CA VAL A 41 -6.76 -0.25 -2.06
C VAL A 41 -6.54 1.01 -2.88
N ILE A 42 -6.56 2.18 -2.23
CA ILE A 42 -6.45 3.48 -2.89
C ILE A 42 -5.29 4.29 -2.31
N PRO A 43 -4.61 5.12 -3.13
CA PRO A 43 -3.56 6.00 -2.63
C PRO A 43 -4.18 7.08 -1.75
N GLN A 44 -3.46 7.52 -0.72
CA GLN A 44 -3.80 8.74 0.01
C GLN A 44 -3.61 9.98 -0.90
N ASP A 45 -4.29 11.08 -0.59
CA ASP A 45 -4.15 12.35 -1.33
C ASP A 45 -2.69 12.82 -1.44
N ASP A 46 -1.89 12.57 -0.41
CA ASP A 46 -0.46 12.93 -0.34
C ASP A 46 0.48 11.76 -0.67
N GLU A 47 -0.01 10.67 -1.26
CA GLU A 47 0.77 9.45 -1.56
C GLU A 47 2.07 9.75 -2.30
N HIS A 48 2.11 10.81 -3.12
CA HIS A 48 3.32 11.24 -3.80
C HIS A 48 4.48 11.49 -2.81
N GLU A 49 4.18 12.09 -1.65
CA GLU A 49 5.14 12.43 -0.60
C GLU A 49 5.19 11.35 0.49
N SER A 50 4.03 10.89 0.97
CA SER A 50 3.90 9.96 2.09
C SER A 50 4.14 8.50 1.70
N GLY A 51 3.85 8.16 0.44
CA GLY A 51 3.80 6.79 -0.04
C GLY A 51 2.65 5.97 0.57
N LEU A 52 1.67 6.60 1.24
CA LEU A 52 0.60 5.90 1.95
C LEU A 52 -0.54 5.45 1.03
N TRP A 53 -1.05 4.26 1.32
CA TRP A 53 -2.21 3.65 0.71
C TRP A 53 -3.15 3.16 1.81
N HIS A 54 -4.46 3.11 1.52
CA HIS A 54 -5.50 2.73 2.48
C HIS A 54 -6.51 1.78 1.87
N TRP A 55 -7.16 1.00 2.72
CA TRP A 55 -8.31 0.20 2.32
C TRP A 55 -9.55 1.09 2.24
N ILE A 56 -10.43 0.85 1.25
CA ILE A 56 -11.63 1.69 1.05
C ILE A 56 -12.63 1.69 2.23
N ASN A 57 -12.52 0.73 3.14
CA ASN A 57 -13.41 0.56 4.29
C ASN A 57 -12.66 0.59 5.63
N GLU A 58 -11.46 1.18 5.68
CA GLU A 58 -10.86 1.51 6.97
C GLU A 58 -11.73 2.57 7.65
N GLU A 59 -12.46 2.17 8.69
CA GLU A 59 -13.13 3.11 9.60
C GLU A 59 -12.05 4.01 10.23
N GLN A 60 -12.19 5.33 10.04
CA GLN A 60 -11.32 6.33 10.68
C GLN A 60 -11.54 6.40 12.18
#